data_AF-A0A521UIX6-F1
#
_entry.id   AF-A0A521UIX6-F1
#
_cell.length_a   1.000
_cell.length_b   1.000
_cell.length_c   1.000
_cell.angle_alpha   90.00
_cell.angle_beta   90.00
_cell.angle_gamma   90.00
#
_symmetry.space_group_name_H-M   'P 1'
#
loop_
_entity.id
_entity.type
_entity.pdbx_description
1 polymer ?
#
loop_
_entity_poly.entity_id
_entity_poly.type
_entity_poly.pdbx_seq_one_letter_code
_entity_poly.pdbx_strand_id
1 'polypeptide(L)'
;MSDFTPTENESASHEDELRAEGWERQFTADEPRLSESVQLFESIGYEVRVEEETGCGRECNVCFSAAPERYKVIYTRRKSEARDQLEELF
;
A
#
# COMPACT_ATOMS: atom_id res chain seq x y z
N MET A 1 -2.20 -29.56 -25.25
CA MET A 1 -2.66 -28.17 -25.25
C MET A 1 -2.96 -27.85 -23.80
N SER A 2 -1.95 -27.39 -23.06
CA SER A 2 -2.14 -26.96 -21.68
C SER A 2 -2.43 -25.48 -21.71
N ASP A 3 -3.67 -25.14 -21.40
CA ASP A 3 -4.11 -23.78 -21.09
C ASP A 3 -3.32 -23.28 -19.89
N PHE A 4 -2.27 -22.52 -20.17
CA PHE A 4 -1.54 -21.74 -19.18
C PHE A 4 -2.29 -20.41 -19.06
N THR A 5 -3.31 -20.38 -18.20
CA THR A 5 -4.01 -19.13 -17.88
C THR A 5 -3.03 -18.23 -17.11
N PRO A 6 -2.69 -17.04 -17.61
CA PRO A 6 -1.87 -16.10 -16.87
C PRO A 6 -2.74 -15.50 -15.76
N THR A 7 -2.40 -15.75 -14.50
CA THR A 7 -2.86 -14.97 -13.34
C THR A 7 -2.18 -13.60 -13.41
N GLU A 8 -2.68 -12.74 -14.29
CA GLU A 8 -2.20 -11.37 -14.50
C GLU A 8 -3.39 -10.41 -14.46
N ASN A 9 -4.21 -10.43 -13.40
CA ASN A 9 -5.22 -9.37 -13.21
C ASN A 9 -5.84 -9.26 -11.80
N GLU A 10 -5.19 -9.72 -10.73
CA GLU A 10 -5.77 -9.63 -9.37
C GLU A 10 -5.31 -8.37 -8.61
N SER A 11 -4.09 -7.89 -8.85
CA SER A 11 -3.53 -6.73 -8.13
C SER A 11 -4.20 -5.40 -8.49
N ALA A 12 -4.53 -5.18 -9.77
CA ALA A 12 -5.22 -3.96 -10.20
C ALA A 12 -6.63 -3.86 -9.58
N SER A 13 -7.38 -4.97 -9.55
CA SER A 13 -8.71 -5.01 -8.91
C SER A 13 -8.66 -4.74 -7.42
N HIS A 14 -7.66 -5.25 -6.71
CA HIS A 14 -7.53 -5.05 -5.26
C HIS A 14 -7.13 -3.60 -4.91
N GLU A 15 -6.23 -3.00 -5.70
CA GLU A 15 -5.88 -1.58 -5.54
C GLU A 15 -7.08 -0.66 -5.84
N ASP A 16 -7.90 -1.00 -6.82
CA ASP A 16 -9.12 -0.24 -7.15
C ASP A 16 -10.17 -0.35 -6.03
N GLU A 17 -10.32 -1.51 -5.39
CA GLU A 17 -11.18 -1.71 -4.21
C GLU A 17 -10.72 -0.86 -3.02
N LEU A 18 -9.43 -0.91 -2.69
CA LEU A 18 -8.84 -0.08 -1.64
C LEU A 18 -9.04 1.41 -1.92
N ARG A 19 -8.85 1.83 -3.18
CA ARG A 19 -9.10 3.22 -3.59
C ARG A 19 -10.56 3.61 -3.43
N ALA A 20 -11.50 2.72 -3.77
CA ALA A 20 -12.93 2.96 -3.59
C ALA A 20 -13.32 3.11 -2.11
N GLU A 21 -12.61 2.44 -1.20
CA GLU A 21 -12.72 2.59 0.25
C GLU A 21 -12.01 3.84 0.82
N GLY A 22 -11.37 4.63 -0.04
CA GLY A 22 -10.64 5.86 0.33
C GLY A 22 -9.22 5.62 0.80
N TRP A 23 -8.64 4.44 0.59
CA TRP A 23 -7.23 4.19 0.82
C TRP A 23 -6.38 4.70 -0.35
N GLU A 24 -5.31 5.42 -0.02
CA GLU A 24 -4.31 5.89 -0.97
C GLU A 24 -3.03 5.06 -0.82
N ARG A 25 -2.56 4.48 -1.93
CA ARG A 25 -1.28 3.76 -1.98
C ARG A 25 -0.12 4.76 -1.89
N GLN A 26 0.78 4.54 -0.93
CA GLN A 26 1.96 5.38 -0.73
C GLN A 26 3.18 4.79 -1.45
N PHE A 27 3.85 3.83 -0.83
CA PHE A 27 5.06 3.22 -1.36
C PHE A 27 5.28 1.85 -0.73
N THR A 28 6.15 1.07 -1.36
CA THR A 28 6.58 -0.24 -0.89
C THR A 28 7.89 -0.08 -0.10
N ALA A 29 7.98 -0.69 1.08
CA ALA A 29 9.14 -0.60 1.96
C ALA A 29 9.38 -1.88 2.76
N ASP A 30 10.62 -2.06 3.22
CA ASP A 30 11.02 -3.05 4.22
C ASP A 30 11.45 -2.38 5.53
N GLU A 31 11.74 -3.20 6.55
CA GLU A 31 12.21 -2.70 7.83
C GLU A 31 13.63 -2.11 7.75
N PRO A 32 13.95 -1.06 8.54
CA PRO A 32 13.10 -0.41 9.55
C PRO A 32 12.16 0.68 8.98
N ARG A 33 12.32 1.03 7.70
CA ARG A 33 11.59 2.14 7.06
C ARG A 33 10.09 1.94 7.07
N LEU A 34 9.64 0.69 6.97
CA LEU A 34 8.23 0.33 7.10
C LEU A 34 7.67 0.80 8.44
N SER A 35 8.26 0.35 9.56
CA SER A 35 7.80 0.73 10.90
C SER A 35 7.92 2.24 11.16
N GLU A 36 8.99 2.88 10.71
CA GLU A 36 9.16 4.34 10.84
C GLU A 36 8.06 5.11 10.11
N SER A 37 7.70 4.67 8.91
CA SER A 37 6.68 5.34 8.09
C SER A 37 5.28 5.14 8.64
N VAL A 38 4.96 3.93 9.14
CA VAL A 38 3.70 3.65 9.82
C VAL A 38 3.53 4.59 11.01
N GLN A 39 4.54 4.65 11.89
CA GLN A 39 4.50 5.51 13.07
C GLN A 39 4.36 6.99 12.69
N LEU A 40 5.06 7.45 11.65
CA LEU A 40 4.93 8.81 11.15
C LEU A 40 3.49 9.12 10.71
N PHE A 41 2.92 8.30 9.82
CA PHE A 41 1.57 8.52 9.29
C PHE A 41 0.50 8.49 10.38
N GLU A 42 0.60 7.54 11.33
CA GLU A 42 -0.29 7.49 12.48
C GLU A 42 -0.19 8.75 13.36
N SER A 43 1.04 9.24 13.58
CA SER A 43 1.29 10.43 14.42
C SER A 43 0.73 11.71 13.82
N ILE A 44 0.63 11.81 12.50
CA ILE A 44 0.07 12.97 11.78
C ILE A 44 -1.41 12.77 11.42
N GLY A 45 -2.08 11.78 12.01
CA GLY A 45 -3.54 11.64 11.96
C GLY A 45 -4.09 10.78 10.82
N TYR A 46 -3.27 9.95 10.19
CA TYR A 46 -3.73 8.99 9.19
C TYR A 46 -4.06 7.64 9.85
N GLU A 47 -4.96 6.91 9.22
CA GLU A 47 -5.05 5.46 9.35
C GLU A 47 -4.05 4.83 8.39
N VAL A 48 -3.34 3.81 8.84
CA VAL A 48 -2.33 3.12 8.06
C VAL A 48 -2.72 1.66 7.91
N ARG A 49 -2.63 1.17 6.68
CA ARG A 49 -2.83 -0.22 6.32
C ARG A 49 -1.60 -0.73 5.60
N VAL A 50 -1.09 -1.88 6.01
CA VAL A 50 0.11 -2.49 5.44
C VAL A 50 -0.27 -3.82 4.83
N GLU A 51 0.06 -4.02 3.56
CA GLU A 51 -0.24 -5.25 2.83
C GLU A 51 1.00 -5.78 2.11
N GLU A 52 0.99 -7.07 1.78
CA GLU A 52 2.04 -7.69 0.97
C GLU A 52 1.96 -7.18 -0.48
N GLU A 53 3.10 -7.04 -1.14
CA GLU A 53 3.13 -6.70 -2.58
C GLU A 53 2.69 -7.92 -3.39
N THR A 54 1.44 -7.94 -3.87
CA THR A 54 0.86 -9.08 -4.58
C THR A 54 1.10 -9.10 -6.08
N GLY A 55 1.83 -8.13 -6.65
CA GLY A 55 2.22 -8.22 -8.05
C GLY A 55 2.85 -6.97 -8.62
N CYS A 56 4.19 -6.95 -8.69
CA CYS A 56 4.89 -6.00 -9.53
C CYS A 56 5.06 -6.61 -10.94
N GLY A 57 4.46 -5.97 -11.94
CA GLY A 57 4.61 -6.33 -13.35
C GLY A 57 6.08 -6.58 -13.71
N ARG A 58 6.30 -7.54 -14.60
CA ARG A 58 7.54 -8.34 -14.84
C ARG A 58 8.87 -7.60 -15.07
N GLU A 59 8.98 -6.28 -14.91
CA GLU A 59 10.15 -5.48 -15.29
C GLU A 59 10.96 -4.88 -14.13
N CYS A 60 10.53 -4.95 -12.87
CA CYS A 60 11.28 -4.42 -11.71
C CYS A 60 11.27 -5.35 -10.47
N ASN A 61 11.54 -6.65 -10.66
CA ASN A 61 11.38 -7.68 -9.62
C ASN A 61 12.67 -8.25 -9.02
N VAL A 62 13.85 -7.74 -9.39
CA VAL A 62 15.11 -8.38 -8.98
C VAL A 62 15.35 -8.28 -7.45
N CYS A 63 14.91 -7.18 -6.81
CA CYS A 63 14.94 -7.06 -5.34
C CYS A 63 13.77 -7.80 -4.66
N PHE A 64 12.58 -7.78 -5.26
CA PHE A 64 11.36 -8.38 -4.70
C PHE A 64 11.37 -9.91 -4.70
N SER A 65 11.87 -10.53 -5.78
CA SER A 65 11.88 -11.99 -5.95
C SER A 65 12.77 -12.72 -4.94
N ALA A 66 13.75 -12.04 -4.33
CA ALA A 66 14.65 -12.64 -3.36
C ALA A 66 14.03 -12.79 -1.95
N ALA A 67 13.04 -11.96 -1.61
CA ALA A 67 12.35 -11.98 -0.33
C ALA A 67 10.98 -11.29 -0.45
N PRO A 68 9.98 -11.94 -1.06
CA PRO A 68 8.68 -11.31 -1.32
C PRO A 68 7.95 -10.89 -0.03
N GLU A 69 8.10 -11.64 1.05
CA GLU A 69 7.51 -11.36 2.38
C GLU A 69 8.16 -10.14 3.08
N ARG A 70 9.35 -9.71 2.62
CA ARG A 70 10.11 -8.63 3.24
C ARG A 70 9.56 -7.25 2.87
N TYR A 71 8.97 -7.13 1.70
CA TYR A 71 8.50 -5.85 1.18
C TYR A 71 6.99 -5.74 1.29
N LYS A 72 6.54 -4.65 1.90
CA LYS A 72 5.11 -4.39 2.12
C LYS A 72 4.74 -3.02 1.57
N VAL A 73 3.52 -2.92 1.06
CA VAL A 73 2.93 -1.68 0.57
C VAL A 73 2.21 -0.98 1.70
N ILE A 74 2.50 0.31 1.87
CA ILE A 74 1.79 1.17 2.83
C ILE A 74 0.64 1.86 2.10
N TYR A 75 -0.56 1.73 2.66
CA TYR A 75 -1.74 2.48 2.29
C TYR A 75 -2.12 3.41 3.44
N THR A 76 -2.59 4.61 3.11
CA THR A 76 -3.02 5.58 4.11
C THR A 76 -4.41 6.10 3.79
N ARG A 77 -5.18 6.42 4.83
CA ARG A 77 -6.46 7.11 4.72
C ARG A 77 -6.51 8.20 5.76
N ARG A 78 -7.06 9.36 5.42
CA ARG A 78 -7.26 10.42 6.43
C ARG A 78 -8.32 9.97 7.43
N LYS A 79 -8.04 10.09 8.73
CA LYS A 79 -9.08 10.01 9.75
C LYS A 79 -10.04 11.18 9.52
N SER A 80 -11.34 10.92 9.55
CA SER A 80 -12.38 11.95 9.35
C SER A 80 -12.13 13.17 10.25
N GLU A 81 -11.67 12.96 11.49
CA GLU A 81 -11.37 14.04 12.45
C GLU A 81 -10.15 14.91 12.08
N ALA A 82 -9.17 14.38 11.34
CA ALA A 82 -7.97 15.13 10.94
C ALA A 82 -8.24 16.10 9.77
N ARG A 83 -9.30 15.82 8.98
CA ARG A 83 -9.78 16.73 7.94
C ARG A 83 -10.46 17.94 8.56
N ASP A 84 -11.29 17.72 9.58
CA ASP A 84 -12.06 18.78 10.23
C ASP A 84 -11.15 19.77 10.99
N GLN A 85 -10.11 19.28 11.68
CA GLN A 85 -9.16 20.13 12.41
C GLN A 85 -8.27 21.00 11.51
N LEU A 86 -8.03 20.60 10.26
CA LEU A 86 -7.25 21.40 9.31
C LEU A 86 -8.11 22.49 8.65
N GLU A 87 -9.39 22.21 8.39
CA GLU A 87 -10.35 23.21 7.89
C GLU A 87 -10.67 24.30 8.94
N GLU A 88 -10.58 23.98 10.24
CA GLU A 88 -10.74 24.95 11.34
C GLU A 88 -9.47 25.77 11.65
N LEU A 89 -8.32 25.40 11.09
CA LEU A 89 -7.04 26.10 11.32
C LEU A 89 -6.74 27.21 10.29
N PHE A 90 -7.58 27.34 9.25
CA PHE A 90 -7.49 28.36 8.19
C PHE A 90 -8.71 29.28 8.17
#